data_AF-A0A5N8AFD1-F1
#
_entry.id   AF-A0A5N8AFD1-F1
#
_cell.length_a   1.000
_cell.length_b   1.000
_cell.length_c   1.000
_cell.angle_alpha   90.00
_cell.angle_beta   90.00
_cell.angle_gamma   90.00
#
_symmetry.space_group_name_H-M   'P 1'
#
loop_
_entity.id
_entity.type
_entity.pdbx_description
1 polymer ?
#
loop_
_entity_poly.entity_id
_entity_poly.type
_entity_poly.pdbx_seq_one_letter_code
_entity_poly.pdbx_strand_id
1 'polypeptide(L)'
;MFAIIGLVVLLAMVFGGFAFTGGDLGPVMHALPHEMLIIGGAAVGALIIGNSGADLKALGAGLGKVFKGPKYKKQDYLDCIFLVSKLMKMLRVEGPVALEPHIEDPKSSAVFAEYPRLMADHTLIALICDTLRLVVVSSGTLDPHAVEEVMDNSLKTHHHEAIRPADNLQGLADALPALGIVAAVLGVVKTMGSIDQPPAILGGMIGSALVGTFLGVLLAYGMVGPFANRCRQVIEEDGSIYHVVKQIIVASLHGHPQPLVIEAARSSLSHANQPAFAEVFDGMRGK
;
A
#
# COMPACT_ATOMS: atom_id res chain seq x y z
N MET A 1 12.91 4.11 5.42
CA MET A 1 14.33 4.55 5.35
C MET A 1 14.72 5.02 3.95
N PHE A 2 14.62 4.18 2.91
CA PHE A 2 15.01 4.58 1.54
C PHE A 2 14.21 5.74 0.93
N ALA A 3 12.92 5.90 1.25
CA ALA A 3 12.13 7.04 0.78
C ALA A 3 12.70 8.39 1.26
N ILE A 4 13.18 8.47 2.51
CA ILE A 4 13.79 9.68 3.07
C ILE A 4 15.15 9.94 2.40
N ILE A 5 15.96 8.90 2.27
CA ILE A 5 17.26 9.00 1.57
C ILE A 5 17.06 9.48 0.14
N GLY A 6 16.10 8.90 -0.58
CA GLY A 6 15.75 9.31 -1.95
C GLY A 6 15.32 10.77 -2.02
N LEU A 7 14.50 11.24 -1.08
CA LEU A 7 14.09 12.65 -1.02
C LEU A 7 15.29 13.59 -0.77
N VAL A 8 16.19 13.23 0.15
CA VAL A 8 17.41 14.02 0.40
C VAL A 8 18.30 14.06 -0.83
N VAL A 9 18.52 12.92 -1.48
CA VAL A 9 19.33 12.84 -2.71
C VAL A 9 18.69 13.66 -3.83
N LEU A 10 17.38 13.56 -4.03
CA LEU A 10 16.65 14.36 -5.01
C LEU A 10 16.87 15.85 -4.79
N LEU A 11 16.58 16.35 -3.59
CA LEU A 11 16.69 17.78 -3.27
C LEU A 11 18.15 18.25 -3.36
N ALA A 12 19.10 17.47 -2.83
CA ALA A 12 20.51 17.80 -2.88
C ALA A 12 21.06 17.86 -4.31
N MET A 13 20.68 16.91 -5.18
CA MET A 13 21.17 16.90 -6.56
C MET A 13 20.52 17.99 -7.41
N VAL A 14 19.21 18.25 -7.23
CA VAL A 14 18.50 19.28 -8.00
C VAL A 14 18.97 20.68 -7.58
N PHE A 15 18.85 21.02 -6.30
CA PHE A 15 19.20 22.37 -5.82
C PHE A 15 20.70 22.56 -5.65
N GLY A 16 21.42 21.54 -5.18
CA GLY A 16 22.87 21.59 -5.07
C GLY A 16 23.56 21.59 -6.43
N GLY A 17 23.06 20.84 -7.41
CA GLY A 17 23.54 20.89 -8.79
C GLY A 17 23.35 22.27 -9.42
N PHE A 18 22.17 22.87 -9.26
CA PHE A 18 21.89 24.23 -9.72
C PHE A 18 22.83 25.27 -9.09
N ALA A 19 23.00 25.23 -7.76
CA ALA A 19 23.91 26.11 -7.05
C ALA A 19 25.37 25.91 -7.48
N PHE A 20 25.80 24.64 -7.69
CA PHE A 20 27.15 24.32 -8.14
C PHE A 20 27.44 24.86 -9.54
N THR A 21 26.45 24.88 -10.44
CA THR A 21 26.59 25.50 -11.77
C THR A 21 26.54 27.03 -11.77
N GLY A 22 26.47 27.67 -10.60
CA GLY A 22 26.42 29.13 -10.44
C GLY A 22 25.02 29.73 -10.41
N GLY A 23 23.98 28.90 -10.22
CA GLY A 23 22.60 29.37 -10.07
C GLY A 23 22.33 30.03 -8.71
N ASP A 24 21.59 31.13 -8.71
CA ASP A 24 21.14 31.81 -7.49
C ASP A 24 19.82 31.20 -6.97
N LEU A 25 19.85 30.63 -5.76
CA LEU A 25 18.68 30.05 -5.11
C LEU A 25 17.74 31.10 -4.51
N GLY A 26 18.18 32.34 -4.32
CA GLY A 26 17.39 33.42 -3.72
C GLY A 26 16.02 33.61 -4.39
N PRO A 27 15.95 33.76 -5.73
CA PRO A 27 14.68 33.88 -6.45
C PRO A 27 13.76 32.67 -6.26
N VAL A 28 14.31 31.45 -6.28
CA VAL A 28 13.54 30.22 -6.11
C VAL A 28 12.95 30.14 -4.70
N MET A 29 13.76 30.42 -3.68
CA MET A 29 13.34 30.40 -2.28
C MET A 29 12.30 31.47 -1.95
N HIS A 30 12.35 32.61 -2.63
CA HIS A 30 11.36 33.66 -2.48
C HIS A 30 10.01 33.31 -3.14
N ALA A 31 10.04 32.67 -4.31
CA ALA A 31 8.83 32.24 -5.02
C ALA A 31 8.16 31.01 -4.38
N LEU A 32 8.95 30.10 -3.80
CA LEU A 32 8.49 28.78 -3.33
C LEU A 32 7.26 28.83 -2.41
N PRO A 33 7.14 29.70 -1.40
CA PRO A 33 5.94 29.74 -0.55
C PRO A 33 4.66 30.10 -1.32
N HIS A 34 4.75 31.01 -2.28
CA HIS A 34 3.60 31.45 -3.08
C HIS A 34 3.19 30.37 -4.08
N GLU A 35 4.17 29.78 -4.78
CA GLU A 35 3.91 28.70 -5.74
C GLU A 35 3.40 27.43 -5.03
N MET A 36 3.94 27.08 -3.86
CA MET A 36 3.43 25.97 -3.04
C MET A 36 2.00 26.21 -2.55
N LEU A 37 1.63 27.46 -2.24
CA LEU A 37 0.26 27.78 -1.85
C LEU A 37 -0.72 27.56 -3.00
N ILE A 38 -0.36 27.97 -4.23
CA ILE A 38 -1.20 27.81 -5.42
C ILE A 38 -1.28 26.33 -5.80
N ILE A 39 -0.13 25.68 -6.00
CA ILE A 39 -0.05 24.29 -6.46
C ILE A 39 -0.57 23.34 -5.38
N GLY A 40 -0.10 23.49 -4.13
CA GLY A 40 -0.52 22.68 -3.00
C GLY A 40 -1.96 22.91 -2.61
N GLY A 41 -2.44 24.16 -2.62
CA GLY A 41 -3.85 24.49 -2.39
C GLY A 41 -4.77 23.89 -3.45
N ALA A 42 -4.39 24.01 -4.73
CA ALA A 42 -5.15 23.40 -5.82
C ALA A 42 -5.10 21.86 -5.77
N ALA A 43 -3.97 21.28 -5.39
CA ALA A 43 -3.82 19.83 -5.19
C ALA A 43 -4.74 19.32 -4.07
N VAL A 44 -4.76 19.99 -2.92
CA VAL A 44 -5.68 19.66 -1.81
C VAL A 44 -7.13 19.84 -2.25
N GLY A 45 -7.45 20.91 -2.97
CA GLY A 45 -8.77 21.13 -3.55
C GLY A 45 -9.19 20.00 -4.49
N ALA A 46 -8.30 19.58 -5.39
CA ALA A 46 -8.54 18.47 -6.32
C ALA A 46 -8.77 17.14 -5.58
N LEU A 47 -7.99 16.85 -4.54
CA LEU A 47 -8.21 15.68 -3.70
C LEU A 47 -9.57 15.70 -3.01
N ILE A 48 -9.97 16.85 -2.45
CA ILE A 48 -11.28 16.98 -1.77
C ILE A 48 -12.44 16.82 -2.76
N ILE A 49 -12.33 17.39 -3.97
CA ILE A 49 -13.36 17.28 -4.99
C ILE A 49 -13.49 15.83 -5.49
N GLY A 50 -12.38 15.13 -5.64
CA GLY A 50 -12.34 13.80 -6.27
C GLY A 50 -12.53 12.60 -5.32
N ASN A 51 -12.62 12.80 -4.00
CA ASN A 51 -12.55 11.71 -3.03
C ASN A 51 -13.57 11.81 -1.91
N SER A 52 -14.00 10.66 -1.37
CA SER A 52 -14.77 10.62 -0.13
C SER A 52 -13.90 10.89 1.09
N GLY A 53 -14.52 11.23 2.23
CA GLY A 53 -13.77 11.41 3.49
C GLY A 53 -13.00 10.15 3.95
N ALA A 54 -13.53 8.96 3.62
CA ALA A 54 -12.85 7.70 3.89
C ALA A 54 -11.59 7.55 3.02
N ASP A 55 -11.68 7.89 1.74
CA ASP A 55 -10.54 7.82 0.80
C ASP A 55 -9.44 8.82 1.19
N LEU A 56 -9.79 10.03 1.65
CA LEU A 56 -8.81 11.02 2.16
C LEU A 56 -8.06 10.50 3.40
N LYS A 57 -8.76 9.83 4.32
CA LYS A 57 -8.13 9.20 5.48
C LYS A 57 -7.22 8.05 5.05
N ALA A 58 -7.66 7.25 4.08
CA ALA A 58 -6.88 6.15 3.52
C ALA A 58 -5.62 6.65 2.78
N LEU A 59 -5.69 7.80 2.10
CA LEU A 59 -4.55 8.47 1.47
C LEU A 59 -3.47 8.84 2.50
N GLY A 60 -3.87 9.42 3.64
CA GLY A 60 -2.97 9.71 4.74
C GLY A 60 -2.30 8.45 5.33
N ALA A 61 -3.08 7.37 5.49
CA ALA A 61 -2.54 6.07 5.91
C ALA A 61 -1.57 5.47 4.88
N GLY A 62 -1.87 5.62 3.58
CA GLY A 62 -1.03 5.21 2.46
C GLY A 62 0.32 5.93 2.44
N LEU A 63 0.34 7.25 2.66
CA LEU A 63 1.59 7.99 2.86
C LEU A 63 2.40 7.44 4.04
N GLY A 64 1.74 7.07 5.14
CA GLY A 64 2.39 6.38 6.25
C GLY A 64 3.05 5.05 5.84
N LYS A 65 2.40 4.28 4.96
CA LYS A 65 2.95 3.02 4.42
C LYS A 65 4.20 3.23 3.57
N VAL A 66 4.30 4.33 2.81
CA VAL A 66 5.50 4.65 2.00
C VAL A 66 6.76 4.68 2.86
N PHE A 67 6.68 5.26 4.06
CA PHE A 67 7.82 5.40 4.97
C PHE A 67 8.04 4.17 5.86
N LYS A 68 6.96 3.53 6.33
CA LYS A 68 7.02 2.36 7.21
C LYS A 68 7.38 1.07 6.48
N GLY A 69 6.95 0.93 5.22
CA GLY A 69 7.08 -0.30 4.45
C GLY A 69 6.00 -1.35 4.78
N PRO A 70 6.19 -2.59 4.28
CA PRO A 70 5.28 -3.71 4.51
C PRO A 70 5.13 -4.03 5.99
N LYS A 71 3.91 -4.40 6.37
CA LYS A 71 3.54 -4.81 7.74
C LYS A 71 4.08 -6.21 8.05
N TYR A 72 4.01 -7.11 7.09
CA TYR A 72 4.34 -8.53 7.28
C TYR A 72 5.79 -8.83 6.97
N LYS A 73 6.38 -9.70 7.80
CA LYS A 73 7.73 -10.23 7.62
C LYS A 73 7.66 -11.73 7.39
N LYS A 74 8.78 -12.33 6.97
CA LYS A 74 8.95 -13.79 6.83
C LYS A 74 8.31 -14.62 7.96
N GLN A 75 8.54 -14.23 9.22
CA GLN A 75 7.96 -14.93 10.37
C GLN A 75 6.43 -14.87 10.39
N ASP A 76 5.83 -13.74 10.01
CA ASP A 76 4.37 -13.59 10.01
C ASP A 76 3.71 -14.50 8.95
N TYR A 77 4.37 -14.69 7.80
CA TYR A 77 3.92 -15.66 6.79
C TYR A 77 4.00 -17.10 7.30
N LEU A 78 5.09 -17.46 7.98
CA LEU A 78 5.26 -18.78 8.56
C LEU A 78 4.24 -19.05 9.68
N ASP A 79 4.02 -18.07 10.55
CA ASP A 79 2.99 -18.11 11.60
C ASP A 79 1.58 -18.26 10.98
N CYS A 80 1.31 -17.56 9.88
CA CYS A 80 0.05 -17.69 9.15
C CYS A 80 -0.13 -19.10 8.58
N ILE A 81 0.94 -19.68 7.99
CA ILE A 81 0.90 -21.05 7.49
C ILE A 81 0.58 -22.03 8.62
N PHE A 82 1.21 -21.88 9.79
CA PHE A 82 0.99 -22.76 10.93
C PHE A 82 -0.42 -22.62 11.51
N LEU A 83 -0.91 -21.39 11.68
CA LEU A 83 -2.25 -21.12 12.17
C LEU A 83 -3.30 -21.78 11.27
N VAL A 84 -3.29 -21.48 9.97
CA VAL A 84 -4.29 -22.02 9.04
C VAL A 84 -4.17 -23.54 8.93
N SER A 85 -2.96 -24.09 8.87
CA SER A 85 -2.77 -25.53 8.82
C SER A 85 -3.26 -26.25 10.09
N LYS A 86 -3.09 -25.63 11.27
CA LYS A 86 -3.59 -26.16 12.54
C LYS A 86 -5.11 -26.21 12.57
N LEU A 87 -5.78 -25.15 12.09
CA LEU A 87 -7.24 -25.12 11.94
C LEU A 87 -7.74 -26.16 10.93
N MET A 88 -7.08 -26.29 9.77
CA MET A 88 -7.42 -27.31 8.77
C MET A 88 -7.20 -28.75 9.29
N LYS A 89 -6.14 -28.98 10.08
CA LYS A 89 -5.88 -30.26 10.72
C LYS A 89 -6.96 -30.59 11.76
N MET A 90 -7.33 -29.63 12.59
CA MET A 90 -8.42 -29.78 13.57
C MET A 90 -9.74 -30.11 12.89
N LEU A 91 -10.10 -29.39 11.82
CA LEU A 91 -11.29 -29.70 11.01
C LEU A 91 -11.29 -31.14 10.49
N ARG A 92 -10.15 -31.62 10.00
CA ARG A 92 -10.03 -32.96 9.38
C ARG A 92 -10.00 -34.10 10.39
N VAL A 93 -9.32 -33.90 11.53
CA VAL A 93 -9.04 -34.96 12.51
C VAL A 93 -10.08 -34.97 13.64
N GLU A 94 -10.37 -33.81 14.20
CA GLU A 94 -11.28 -33.65 15.36
C GLU A 94 -12.72 -33.33 14.91
N GLY A 95 -12.87 -32.80 13.69
CA GLY A 95 -14.16 -32.53 13.06
C GLY A 95 -14.64 -31.09 13.21
N PRO A 96 -15.77 -30.74 12.55
CA PRO A 96 -16.28 -29.36 12.51
C PRO A 96 -16.63 -28.78 13.88
N VAL A 97 -17.17 -29.62 14.78
CA VAL A 97 -17.59 -29.22 16.15
C VAL A 97 -16.40 -28.76 17.00
N ALA A 98 -15.22 -29.37 16.81
CA ALA A 98 -14.01 -28.95 17.51
C ALA A 98 -13.48 -27.61 17.00
N LEU A 99 -13.65 -27.32 15.71
CA LEU A 99 -13.19 -26.07 15.09
C LEU A 99 -14.12 -24.88 15.41
N GLU A 100 -15.43 -25.11 15.51
CA GLU A 100 -16.46 -24.07 15.62
C GLU A 100 -16.18 -23.01 16.71
N PRO A 101 -15.80 -23.36 17.95
CA PRO A 101 -15.50 -22.36 18.99
C PRO A 101 -14.35 -21.42 18.62
N HIS A 102 -13.38 -21.92 17.84
CA HIS A 102 -12.21 -21.14 17.44
C HIS A 102 -12.52 -20.11 16.36
N ILE A 103 -13.45 -20.42 15.45
CA ILE A 103 -13.79 -19.54 14.31
C ILE A 103 -14.91 -18.56 14.65
N GLU A 104 -15.81 -18.90 15.58
CA GLU A 104 -16.86 -17.99 16.04
C GLU A 104 -16.35 -16.96 17.04
N ASP A 105 -15.43 -17.35 17.93
CA ASP A 105 -14.76 -16.41 18.84
C ASP A 105 -13.23 -16.54 18.78
N PRO A 106 -12.59 -16.00 17.72
CA PRO A 106 -11.13 -16.06 17.58
C PRO A 106 -10.40 -15.31 18.69
N LYS A 107 -11.06 -14.42 19.45
CA LYS A 107 -10.42 -13.67 20.54
C LYS A 107 -10.23 -14.51 21.80
N SER A 108 -11.13 -15.45 22.08
CA SER A 108 -10.99 -16.39 23.22
C SER A 108 -10.30 -17.70 22.82
N SER A 109 -10.11 -17.93 21.52
CA SER A 109 -9.46 -19.12 20.98
C SER A 109 -7.99 -19.27 21.42
N ALA A 110 -7.69 -20.39 22.06
CA ALA A 110 -6.31 -20.77 22.41
C ALA A 110 -5.39 -20.89 21.17
N VAL A 111 -5.94 -21.30 20.02
CA VAL A 111 -5.19 -21.46 18.77
C VAL A 111 -4.77 -20.11 18.20
N PHE A 112 -5.68 -19.13 18.19
CA PHE A 112 -5.38 -17.78 17.70
C PHE A 112 -4.51 -16.99 18.70
N ALA A 113 -4.62 -17.28 20.00
CA ALA A 113 -3.79 -16.65 21.04
C ALA A 113 -2.29 -16.93 20.89
N GLU A 114 -1.89 -18.01 20.21
CA GLU A 114 -0.49 -18.30 19.86
C GLU A 114 0.11 -17.28 18.86
N TYR A 115 -0.73 -16.53 18.13
CA TYR A 115 -0.33 -15.66 17.03
C TYR A 115 -0.87 -14.22 17.19
N PRO A 116 -0.52 -13.49 18.27
CA PRO A 116 -1.10 -12.18 18.57
C PRO A 116 -0.82 -11.11 17.51
N ARG A 117 0.28 -11.24 16.75
CA ARG A 117 0.60 -10.31 15.65
C ARG A 117 -0.36 -10.43 14.47
N LEU A 118 -0.83 -11.64 14.16
CA LEU A 118 -1.81 -11.89 13.11
C LEU A 118 -3.21 -11.43 13.54
N MET A 119 -3.54 -11.58 14.83
CA MET A 119 -4.80 -11.13 15.43
C MET A 119 -5.03 -9.62 15.36
N ALA A 120 -3.97 -8.83 15.20
CA ALA A 120 -4.06 -7.39 14.95
C ALA A 120 -4.59 -7.04 13.55
N ASP A 121 -4.68 -8.01 12.64
CA ASP A 121 -5.30 -7.85 11.34
C ASP A 121 -6.70 -8.48 11.30
N HIS A 122 -7.72 -7.67 11.55
CA HIS A 122 -9.10 -8.14 11.58
C HIS A 122 -9.56 -8.68 10.21
N THR A 123 -9.03 -8.16 9.11
CA THR A 123 -9.36 -8.66 7.77
C THR A 123 -8.78 -10.06 7.56
N LEU A 124 -7.55 -10.30 7.98
CA LEU A 124 -6.93 -11.63 7.90
C LEU A 124 -7.72 -12.66 8.70
N ILE A 125 -8.08 -12.32 9.94
CA ILE A 125 -8.85 -13.20 10.80
C ILE A 125 -10.25 -13.44 10.24
N ALA A 126 -10.93 -12.40 9.75
CA ALA A 126 -12.23 -12.55 9.10
C ALA A 126 -12.15 -13.48 7.87
N LEU A 127 -11.15 -13.31 7.00
CA LEU A 127 -10.96 -14.19 5.84
C LEU A 127 -10.82 -15.67 6.27
N ILE A 128 -10.01 -15.95 7.29
CA ILE A 128 -9.81 -17.31 7.81
C ILE A 128 -11.14 -17.83 8.39
N CYS A 129 -11.73 -17.10 9.35
CA CYS A 129 -12.91 -17.55 10.07
C CYS A 129 -14.14 -17.69 9.18
N ASP A 130 -14.42 -16.72 8.30
CA ASP A 130 -15.59 -16.73 7.43
C ASP A 130 -15.52 -17.87 6.41
N THR A 131 -14.32 -18.13 5.86
CA THR A 131 -14.11 -19.25 4.94
C THR A 131 -14.28 -20.59 5.66
N LEU A 132 -13.69 -20.75 6.85
CA LEU A 132 -13.83 -21.98 7.62
C LEU A 132 -15.26 -22.19 8.13
N ARG A 133 -15.98 -21.12 8.49
CA ARG A 133 -17.39 -21.16 8.85
C ARG A 133 -18.23 -21.69 7.69
N LEU A 134 -17.99 -21.20 6.48
CA LEU A 134 -18.67 -21.70 5.27
C LEU A 134 -18.47 -23.22 5.09
N VAL A 135 -17.25 -23.71 5.32
CA VAL A 135 -16.91 -25.13 5.24
C VAL A 135 -17.61 -25.94 6.35
N VAL A 136 -17.62 -25.44 7.59
CA VAL A 136 -18.27 -26.09 8.74
C VAL A 136 -19.78 -26.21 8.54
N VAL A 137 -20.45 -25.11 8.15
CA VAL A 137 -21.91 -25.07 7.96
C VAL A 137 -22.35 -26.00 6.83
N SER A 138 -21.53 -26.12 5.78
CA SER A 138 -21.87 -26.89 4.58
C SER A 138 -21.65 -28.41 4.75
N SER A 139 -21.29 -28.88 5.96
CA SER A 139 -21.30 -30.31 6.35
C SER A 139 -20.59 -31.27 5.38
N GLY A 140 -19.54 -30.81 4.69
CA GLY A 140 -18.67 -31.64 3.85
C GLY A 140 -19.17 -31.92 2.42
N THR A 141 -20.28 -31.33 1.97
CA THR A 141 -20.76 -31.45 0.57
C THR A 141 -20.37 -30.27 -0.32
N LEU A 142 -19.54 -29.36 0.21
CA LEU A 142 -19.16 -28.13 -0.46
C LEU A 142 -18.09 -28.40 -1.54
N ASP A 143 -18.35 -27.93 -2.76
CA ASP A 143 -17.37 -27.97 -3.85
C ASP A 143 -16.18 -27.04 -3.52
N PRO A 144 -14.92 -27.55 -3.46
CA PRO A 144 -13.74 -26.71 -3.24
C PRO A 144 -13.62 -25.54 -4.23
N HIS A 145 -14.09 -25.70 -5.47
CA HIS A 145 -14.07 -24.60 -6.46
C HIS A 145 -14.99 -23.45 -6.06
N ALA A 146 -16.16 -23.75 -5.47
CA ALA A 146 -17.06 -22.73 -4.98
C ALA A 146 -16.44 -21.94 -3.81
N VAL A 147 -15.68 -22.61 -2.93
CA VAL A 147 -14.92 -21.93 -1.87
C VAL A 147 -13.85 -21.03 -2.46
N GLU A 148 -13.09 -21.53 -3.43
CA GLU A 148 -12.06 -20.73 -4.10
C GLU A 148 -12.66 -19.48 -4.77
N GLU A 149 -13.79 -19.60 -5.46
CA GLU A 149 -14.45 -18.46 -6.11
C GLU A 149 -14.88 -17.40 -5.09
N VAL A 150 -15.48 -17.81 -3.96
CA VAL A 150 -15.87 -16.90 -2.88
C VAL A 150 -14.64 -16.21 -2.28
N MET A 151 -13.57 -16.97 -2.02
CA MET A 151 -12.31 -16.39 -1.52
C MET A 151 -11.72 -15.41 -2.52
N ASP A 152 -11.66 -15.74 -3.81
CA ASP A 152 -11.13 -14.86 -4.85
C ASP A 152 -11.93 -13.56 -4.97
N ASN A 153 -13.26 -13.64 -4.88
CA ASN A 153 -14.11 -12.45 -4.88
C ASN A 153 -13.86 -11.56 -3.64
N SER A 154 -13.69 -12.17 -2.47
CA SER A 154 -13.32 -11.46 -1.24
C SER A 154 -11.95 -10.77 -1.35
N LEU A 155 -10.93 -11.50 -1.84
CA LEU A 155 -9.59 -10.96 -2.05
C LEU A 155 -9.56 -9.83 -3.07
N LYS A 156 -10.28 -9.98 -4.20
CA LYS A 156 -10.39 -8.93 -5.23
C LYS A 156 -11.03 -7.67 -4.66
N THR A 157 -12.12 -7.82 -3.90
CA THR A 157 -12.82 -6.68 -3.28
C THR A 157 -11.92 -5.96 -2.30
N HIS A 158 -11.29 -6.71 -1.39
CA HIS A 158 -10.36 -6.14 -0.42
C HIS A 158 -9.17 -5.45 -1.09
N HIS A 159 -8.55 -6.07 -2.10
CA HIS A 159 -7.43 -5.46 -2.83
C HIS A 159 -7.87 -4.18 -3.56
N HIS A 160 -9.03 -4.19 -4.21
CA HIS A 160 -9.57 -3.03 -4.91
C HIS A 160 -9.82 -1.83 -3.99
N GLU A 161 -10.20 -2.06 -2.73
CA GLU A 161 -10.31 -0.99 -1.72
C GLU A 161 -8.95 -0.58 -1.17
N ALA A 162 -8.08 -1.55 -0.85
CA ALA A 162 -6.78 -1.31 -0.24
C ALA A 162 -5.83 -0.54 -1.15
N ILE A 163 -5.95 -0.67 -2.47
CA ILE A 163 -5.05 -0.06 -3.46
C ILE A 163 -5.38 1.42 -3.75
N ARG A 164 -6.61 1.88 -3.46
CA ARG A 164 -7.09 3.25 -3.74
C ARG A 164 -6.14 4.36 -3.30
N PRO A 165 -5.50 4.31 -2.10
CA PRO A 165 -4.55 5.34 -1.69
C PRO A 165 -3.37 5.51 -2.66
N ALA A 166 -2.89 4.42 -3.26
CA ALA A 166 -1.81 4.46 -4.24
C ALA A 166 -2.30 5.04 -5.57
N ASP A 167 -3.50 4.64 -6.03
CA ASP A 167 -4.12 5.18 -7.24
C ASP A 167 -4.39 6.69 -7.11
N ASN A 168 -4.90 7.14 -5.96
CA ASN A 168 -5.16 8.54 -5.68
C ASN A 168 -3.87 9.38 -5.63
N LEU A 169 -2.79 8.83 -5.03
CA LEU A 169 -1.48 9.47 -5.08
C LEU A 169 -0.95 9.56 -6.51
N GLN A 170 -1.17 8.53 -7.33
CA GLN A 170 -0.79 8.56 -8.73
C GLN A 170 -1.56 9.62 -9.51
N GLY A 171 -2.88 9.69 -9.34
CA GLY A 171 -3.70 10.74 -9.97
C GLY A 171 -3.29 12.14 -9.53
N LEU A 172 -2.90 12.32 -8.27
CA LEU A 172 -2.32 13.59 -7.81
C LEU A 172 -0.98 13.89 -8.49
N ALA A 173 -0.09 12.89 -8.61
CA ALA A 173 1.18 13.04 -9.31
C ALA A 173 0.97 13.49 -10.76
N ASP A 174 -0.02 12.92 -11.45
CA ASP A 174 -0.34 13.26 -12.83
C ASP A 174 -0.93 14.67 -12.98
N ALA A 175 -1.62 15.17 -11.94
CA ALA A 175 -2.21 16.51 -11.94
C ALA A 175 -1.22 17.63 -11.60
N LEU A 176 -0.20 17.37 -10.77
CA LEU A 176 0.73 18.38 -10.26
C LEU A 176 1.46 19.21 -11.35
N PRO A 177 1.90 18.64 -12.50
CA PRO A 177 2.51 19.44 -13.56
C PRO A 177 1.51 20.42 -14.18
N ALA A 178 0.27 20.00 -14.38
CA ALA A 178 -0.80 20.86 -14.90
C ALA A 178 -1.14 21.99 -13.91
N LEU A 179 -1.16 21.70 -12.61
CA LEU A 179 -1.31 22.72 -11.57
C LEU A 179 -0.12 23.70 -11.54
N GLY A 180 1.10 23.23 -11.83
CA GLY A 180 2.28 24.08 -12.01
C GLY A 180 2.18 25.01 -13.23
N ILE A 181 1.52 24.57 -14.31
CA ILE A 181 1.21 25.43 -15.46
C ILE A 181 0.21 26.52 -15.06
N VAL A 182 -0.84 26.17 -14.29
CA VAL A 182 -1.81 27.16 -13.78
C VAL A 182 -1.11 28.23 -12.94
N ALA A 183 -0.22 27.82 -12.04
CA ALA A 183 0.63 28.72 -11.25
C ALA A 183 1.44 29.68 -12.14
N ALA A 184 2.14 29.15 -13.15
CA ALA A 184 2.93 29.97 -14.07
C ALA A 184 2.06 30.94 -14.88
N VAL A 185 0.88 30.52 -15.35
CA VAL A 185 -0.06 31.40 -16.06
C VAL A 185 -0.49 32.55 -15.16
N LEU A 186 -0.83 32.30 -13.89
CA LEU A 186 -1.18 33.36 -12.94
C LEU A 186 0.00 34.31 -12.68
N GLY A 187 1.23 33.80 -12.62
CA GLY A 187 2.45 34.60 -12.53
C GLY A 187 2.67 35.50 -13.75
N VAL A 188 2.40 34.99 -14.96
CA VAL A 188 2.46 35.78 -16.21
C VAL A 188 1.37 36.86 -16.21
N VAL A 189 0.14 36.53 -15.81
CA VAL A 189 -0.95 37.52 -15.69
C VAL A 189 -0.56 38.65 -14.74
N LYS A 190 0.02 38.31 -13.58
CA LYS A 190 0.53 39.29 -12.61
C LYS A 190 1.62 40.18 -13.22
N THR A 191 2.53 39.59 -13.99
CA THR A 191 3.61 40.30 -14.68
C THR A 191 3.05 41.28 -15.72
N MET A 192 2.08 40.84 -16.53
CA MET A 192 1.45 41.69 -17.55
C MET A 192 0.67 42.86 -16.93
N GLY A 193 0.14 42.69 -15.71
CA GLY A 193 -0.46 43.78 -14.95
C GLY A 193 0.55 44.84 -14.45
N SER A 194 1.85 44.59 -14.60
CA SER A 194 2.94 45.49 -14.19
C SER A 194 3.91 45.75 -15.35
N ILE A 195 3.40 45.74 -16.59
CA ILE A 195 4.19 45.86 -17.82
C ILE A 195 4.97 47.18 -17.94
N ASP A 196 4.55 48.20 -17.21
CA ASP A 196 5.17 49.52 -17.16
C ASP A 196 6.38 49.60 -16.20
N GLN A 197 6.63 48.54 -15.42
CA GLN A 197 7.75 48.49 -14.49
C GLN A 197 9.10 48.35 -15.21
N PRO A 198 10.22 48.72 -14.56
CA PRO A 198 11.56 48.53 -15.09
C PRO A 198 11.88 47.05 -15.40
N PRO A 199 12.72 46.77 -16.41
CA PRO A 199 13.07 45.41 -16.82
C PRO A 199 13.58 44.49 -15.70
N ALA A 200 14.29 45.04 -14.72
CA ALA A 200 14.79 44.27 -13.57
C ALA A 200 13.64 43.69 -12.71
N ILE A 201 12.57 44.46 -12.52
CA ILE A 201 11.39 44.02 -11.74
C ILE A 201 10.60 42.99 -12.55
N LEU A 202 10.35 43.27 -13.83
CA LEU A 202 9.69 42.35 -14.75
C LEU A 202 10.42 41.00 -14.83
N GLY A 203 11.76 41.02 -14.94
CA GLY A 203 12.58 39.81 -14.94
C GLY A 203 12.42 38.96 -13.69
N GLY A 204 12.35 39.60 -12.51
CA GLY A 204 12.08 38.90 -11.25
C GLY A 204 10.68 38.28 -11.20
N MET A 205 9.66 38.98 -11.70
CA MET A 205 8.28 38.48 -11.74
C MET A 205 8.14 37.28 -12.71
N ILE A 206 8.76 37.35 -13.88
CA ILE A 206 8.81 36.24 -14.85
C ILE A 206 9.57 35.06 -14.24
N GLY A 207 10.72 35.31 -13.60
CA GLY A 207 11.51 34.29 -12.93
C GLY A 207 10.69 33.56 -11.87
N SER A 208 9.94 34.29 -11.03
CA SER A 208 9.03 33.69 -10.04
C SER A 208 7.96 32.81 -10.70
N ALA A 209 7.36 33.26 -11.80
CA ALA A 209 6.32 32.50 -12.50
C ALA A 209 6.84 31.16 -13.05
N LEU A 210 8.10 31.12 -13.53
CA LEU A 210 8.72 29.89 -14.03
C LEU A 210 8.99 28.86 -12.93
N VAL A 211 9.18 29.30 -11.68
CA VAL A 211 9.34 28.41 -10.52
C VAL A 211 8.10 27.55 -10.31
N GLY A 212 6.90 28.07 -10.62
CA GLY A 212 5.65 27.32 -10.51
C GLY A 212 5.62 26.06 -11.38
N THR A 213 5.98 26.17 -12.66
CA THR A 213 6.04 25.01 -13.57
C THR A 213 7.13 24.03 -13.17
N PHE A 214 8.32 24.54 -12.81
CA PHE A 214 9.40 23.71 -12.28
C PHE A 214 8.97 22.90 -11.05
N LEU A 215 8.32 23.56 -10.09
CA LEU A 215 7.89 22.94 -8.85
C LEU A 215 6.79 21.89 -9.08
N GLY A 216 5.85 22.16 -10.00
CA GLY A 216 4.82 21.19 -10.39
C GLY A 216 5.43 19.89 -10.92
N VAL A 217 6.40 19.98 -11.82
CA VAL A 217 7.12 18.82 -12.39
C VAL A 217 7.98 18.12 -11.33
N LEU A 218 8.70 18.87 -10.50
CA LEU A 218 9.54 18.31 -9.43
C LEU A 218 8.71 17.54 -8.40
N LEU A 219 7.58 18.11 -7.95
CA LEU A 219 6.68 17.46 -7.00
C LEU A 219 6.03 16.22 -7.60
N ALA A 220 5.59 16.29 -8.85
CA ALA A 220 4.96 15.18 -9.56
C ALA A 220 5.89 13.97 -9.68
N TYR A 221 7.00 14.13 -10.40
CA TYR A 221 7.85 13.02 -10.80
C TYR A 221 8.98 12.74 -9.79
N GLY A 222 9.40 13.76 -9.04
CA GLY A 222 10.44 13.60 -8.02
C GLY A 222 9.90 13.08 -6.69
N MET A 223 8.65 13.38 -6.33
CA MET A 223 8.13 13.08 -4.99
C MET A 223 6.85 12.22 -5.01
N VAL A 224 5.74 12.76 -5.51
CA VAL A 224 4.41 12.14 -5.34
C VAL A 224 4.26 10.86 -6.17
N GLY A 225 4.74 10.83 -7.41
CA GLY A 225 4.74 9.63 -8.25
C GLY A 225 5.55 8.47 -7.64
N PRO A 226 6.82 8.69 -7.22
CA PRO A 226 7.57 7.68 -6.47
C PRO A 226 6.89 7.21 -5.18
N PHE A 227 6.21 8.12 -4.46
CA PHE A 227 5.42 7.74 -3.29
C PHE A 227 4.22 6.87 -3.64
N ALA A 228 3.50 7.18 -4.73
CA ALA A 228 2.40 6.36 -5.23
C ALA A 228 2.88 4.94 -5.57
N ASN A 229 3.97 4.81 -6.33
CA ASN A 229 4.58 3.53 -6.68
C ASN A 229 5.02 2.75 -5.45
N ARG A 230 5.66 3.40 -4.48
CA ARG A 230 6.09 2.74 -3.25
C ARG A 230 4.89 2.30 -2.40
N CYS A 231 3.84 3.11 -2.33
CA CYS A 231 2.60 2.77 -1.63
C CYS A 231 1.98 1.51 -2.24
N ARG A 232 1.88 1.45 -3.58
CA ARG A 232 1.37 0.29 -4.33
C ARG A 232 2.14 -0.98 -3.98
N GLN A 233 3.47 -0.94 -4.10
CA GLN A 233 4.33 -2.09 -3.78
C GLN A 233 4.10 -2.61 -2.36
N VAL A 234 3.98 -1.69 -1.39
CA VAL A 234 3.76 -2.06 0.02
C VAL A 234 2.39 -2.71 0.20
N ILE A 235 1.34 -2.19 -0.44
CA ILE A 235 -0.02 -2.75 -0.36
C ILE A 235 -0.09 -4.12 -1.04
N GLU A 236 0.54 -4.29 -2.20
CA GLU A 236 0.61 -5.58 -2.90
C GLU A 236 1.37 -6.63 -2.10
N GLU A 237 2.51 -6.24 -1.49
CA GLU A 237 3.28 -7.13 -0.62
C GLU A 237 2.50 -7.50 0.66
N ASP A 238 1.80 -6.54 1.27
CA ASP A 238 0.89 -6.84 2.39
C ASP A 238 -0.26 -7.78 1.98
N GLY A 239 -0.65 -7.75 0.70
CA GLY A 239 -1.70 -8.59 0.12
C GLY A 239 -1.33 -10.08 0.01
N SER A 240 -0.04 -10.40 -0.05
CA SER A 240 0.42 -11.78 -0.23
C SER A 240 0.00 -12.72 0.90
N ILE A 241 -0.19 -12.21 2.13
CA ILE A 241 -0.58 -13.04 3.28
C ILE A 241 -1.98 -13.65 3.09
N TYR A 242 -2.89 -12.92 2.43
CA TYR A 242 -4.24 -13.41 2.18
C TYR A 242 -4.25 -14.50 1.11
N HIS A 243 -3.35 -14.41 0.13
CA HIS A 243 -3.15 -15.47 -0.85
C HIS A 243 -2.59 -16.74 -0.20
N VAL A 244 -1.69 -16.63 0.78
CA VAL A 244 -1.22 -17.78 1.57
C VAL A 244 -2.38 -18.49 2.25
N VAL A 245 -3.29 -17.76 2.90
CA VAL A 245 -4.49 -18.34 3.52
C VAL A 245 -5.33 -19.10 2.50
N LYS A 246 -5.61 -18.47 1.34
CA LYS A 246 -6.37 -19.11 0.25
C LYS A 246 -5.72 -20.42 -0.19
N GLN A 247 -4.43 -20.39 -0.51
CA GLN A 247 -3.71 -21.56 -1.02
C GLN A 247 -3.75 -22.73 -0.03
N ILE A 248 -3.59 -22.47 1.27
CA ILE A 248 -3.62 -23.54 2.29
C ILE A 248 -5.02 -24.14 2.40
N ILE A 249 -6.06 -23.30 2.50
CA ILE A 249 -7.44 -23.79 2.67
C ILE A 249 -7.86 -24.58 1.45
N VAL A 250 -7.72 -24.01 0.24
CA VAL A 250 -8.15 -24.64 -1.01
C VAL A 250 -7.39 -25.95 -1.26
N ALA A 251 -6.06 -25.95 -1.17
CA ALA A 251 -5.29 -27.18 -1.36
C ALA A 251 -5.63 -28.26 -0.32
N SER A 252 -5.94 -27.86 0.92
CA SER A 252 -6.36 -28.77 1.97
C SER A 252 -7.77 -29.35 1.72
N LEU A 253 -8.69 -28.57 1.16
CA LEU A 253 -10.03 -29.03 0.77
C LEU A 253 -10.00 -30.01 -0.40
N HIS A 254 -9.09 -29.80 -1.37
CA HIS A 254 -8.84 -30.78 -2.45
C HIS A 254 -8.18 -32.09 -1.97
N GLY A 255 -7.84 -32.21 -0.68
CA GLY A 255 -7.23 -33.41 -0.14
C GLY A 255 -5.77 -33.61 -0.57
N HIS A 256 -5.08 -32.56 -1.01
CA HIS A 256 -3.68 -32.64 -1.40
C HIS A 256 -2.77 -33.06 -0.22
N PRO A 257 -1.66 -33.75 -0.50
CA PRO A 257 -0.70 -34.12 0.53
C PRO A 257 -0.01 -32.87 1.10
N GLN A 258 0.34 -32.91 2.38
CA GLN A 258 0.90 -31.77 3.12
C GLN A 258 2.09 -31.08 2.43
N PRO A 259 3.07 -31.79 1.82
CA PRO A 259 4.13 -31.13 1.05
C PRO A 259 3.63 -30.22 -0.08
N LEU A 260 2.58 -30.63 -0.79
CA LEU A 260 2.00 -29.85 -1.87
C LEU A 260 1.25 -28.63 -1.34
N VAL A 261 0.52 -28.77 -0.22
CA VAL A 261 -0.15 -27.64 0.46
C VAL A 261 0.86 -26.58 0.90
N ILE A 262 2.00 -27.02 1.46
CA ILE A 262 3.10 -26.13 1.86
C ILE A 262 3.68 -25.41 0.63
N GLU A 263 3.91 -26.12 -0.47
CA GLU A 263 4.48 -25.50 -1.67
C GLU A 263 3.51 -24.51 -2.35
N ALA A 264 2.22 -24.84 -2.40
CA ALA A 264 1.19 -23.92 -2.90
C ALA A 264 1.16 -22.61 -2.09
N ALA A 265 1.25 -22.70 -0.76
CA ALA A 265 1.34 -21.53 0.11
C ALA A 265 2.62 -20.72 -0.14
N ARG A 266 3.77 -21.39 -0.18
CA ARG A 266 5.09 -20.74 -0.31
C ARG A 266 5.29 -20.08 -1.68
N SER A 267 4.80 -20.69 -2.74
CA SER A 267 4.93 -20.16 -4.11
C SER A 267 4.16 -18.87 -4.35
N SER A 268 3.20 -18.53 -3.47
CA SER A 268 2.48 -17.25 -3.50
C SER A 268 3.24 -16.07 -2.87
N LEU A 269 4.44 -16.30 -2.33
CA LEU A 269 5.25 -15.30 -1.63
C LEU A 269 6.44 -14.81 -2.46
N SER A 270 6.83 -13.56 -2.24
CA SER A 270 8.08 -13.03 -2.80
C SER A 270 9.29 -13.79 -2.23
N HIS A 271 10.32 -13.99 -3.06
CA HIS A 271 11.51 -14.75 -2.66
C HIS A 271 12.19 -14.23 -1.38
N ALA A 272 12.09 -12.93 -1.09
CA ALA A 272 12.66 -12.34 0.12
C ALA A 272 11.93 -12.77 1.41
N ASN A 273 10.63 -13.05 1.32
CA ASN A 273 9.79 -13.41 2.45
C ASN A 273 9.35 -14.88 2.45
N GLN A 274 9.70 -15.64 1.41
CA GLN A 274 9.35 -17.05 1.28
C GLN A 274 10.11 -17.88 2.31
N PRO A 275 9.44 -18.55 3.26
CA PRO A 275 10.10 -19.45 4.21
C PRO A 275 10.68 -20.67 3.49
N ALA A 276 11.72 -21.28 4.07
CA ALA A 276 12.29 -22.50 3.49
C ALA A 276 11.31 -23.67 3.66
N PHE A 277 11.31 -24.63 2.73
CA PHE A 277 10.40 -25.78 2.82
C PHE A 277 10.57 -26.52 4.14
N ALA A 278 11.84 -26.84 4.49
CA ALA A 278 12.19 -27.53 5.72
C ALA A 278 11.71 -26.77 6.97
N GLU A 279 11.85 -25.45 6.98
CA GLU A 279 11.42 -24.58 8.08
C GLU A 279 9.90 -24.69 8.34
N VAL A 280 9.10 -24.73 7.28
CA VAL A 280 7.64 -24.95 7.38
C VAL A 280 7.34 -26.39 7.76
N PHE A 281 7.95 -27.35 7.06
CA PHE A 281 7.65 -28.77 7.21
C PHE A 281 8.00 -29.31 8.60
N ASP A 282 9.18 -28.97 9.12
CA ASP A 282 9.65 -29.37 10.45
C ASP A 282 8.88 -28.64 11.55
N GLY A 283 8.58 -27.35 11.35
CA GLY A 283 7.76 -26.58 12.28
C GLY A 283 6.34 -27.11 12.45
N MET A 284 5.76 -27.70 11.40
CA MET A 284 4.46 -28.40 11.49
C MET A 284 4.52 -29.75 12.20
N ARG A 285 5.71 -30.34 12.40
CA ARG A 285 5.90 -31.60 13.16
C ARG A 285 6.16 -31.36 14.64
N GLY A 286 6.72 -30.21 15.00
CA GLY A 286 7.14 -29.87 16.37
C GLY A 286 6.09 -29.15 17.22
N LYS A 287 4.90 -28.87 16.69
CA LYS A 287 3.75 -28.24 17.37
C LYS A 287 2.46 -29.01 17.08
#